data_AF-A0A2N6CJM8-F1
#
_entry.id   AF-A0A2N6CJM8-F1
#
_cell.length_a   1.000
_cell.length_b   1.000
_cell.length_c   1.000
_cell.angle_alpha   90.00
_cell.angle_beta   90.00
_cell.angle_gamma   90.00
#
_symmetry.space_group_name_H-M   'P 1'
#
loop_
_entity.id
_entity.type
_entity.pdbx_description
1 polymer ?
#
loop_
_entity_poly.entity_id
_entity_poly.type
_entity_poly.pdbx_seq_one_letter_code
_entity_poly.pdbx_strand_id
1 'polypeptide(L)'
;MTDLLTDPQIVRVLSLDGRSRAWMEDFERLQSGDRSLTRKSAGEHSIKSMQRLMIFLGYSTASTGAFLIDGDFGRGTNRGVAQFQLEHGISRKVPRHALCYPCHFSNARQRIVSIPDTILDTTTLVAMLESARRGIDNGEIAFGDFDEALFHLNQLHRHRYLSCAEIARRYGADVRSSVAEIATADDVAIAPEWVMAVIKQETSGVVRPRFEQHKLSRFNEREPGTNLGELRHRSMSIGLGQIMGYHYERVGAPTARSMLFSPIRDQILYVARFLALGRSIRTSLAKRDPDGEDFARVARYYNGPKYANHFYDERLARWFREFRLLAG
;
A
#
# COMPACT_ATOMS: atom_id res chain seq x y z
N MET A 1 -25.80 -6.62 -8.84
CA MET A 1 -24.76 -5.83 -9.54
C MET A 1 -25.15 -4.36 -9.65
N THR A 2 -26.32 -4.05 -10.22
CA THR A 2 -26.86 -2.69 -10.29
C THR A 2 -26.91 -2.02 -8.91
N ASP A 3 -27.43 -2.70 -7.89
CA ASP A 3 -27.48 -2.18 -6.50
C ASP A 3 -26.10 -1.85 -5.92
N LEU A 4 -25.08 -2.66 -6.22
CA LEU A 4 -23.71 -2.43 -5.74
C LEU A 4 -23.08 -1.20 -6.38
N LEU A 5 -23.51 -0.84 -7.59
CA LEU A 5 -22.97 0.31 -8.33
C LEU A 5 -23.80 1.56 -8.14
N THR A 6 -25.00 1.42 -7.56
CA THR A 6 -25.77 2.55 -7.08
C THR A 6 -25.41 2.93 -5.65
N ASP A 7 -24.79 2.03 -4.90
CA ASP A 7 -24.25 2.26 -3.56
C ASP A 7 -23.32 3.51 -3.53
N PRO A 8 -23.63 4.53 -2.71
CA PRO A 8 -22.85 5.77 -2.66
C PRO A 8 -21.38 5.58 -2.25
N GLN A 9 -21.08 4.64 -1.36
CA GLN A 9 -19.71 4.38 -0.92
C GLN A 9 -18.91 3.70 -2.02
N ILE A 10 -19.50 2.71 -2.70
CA ILE A 10 -18.86 2.04 -3.84
C ILE A 10 -18.59 3.03 -4.97
N VAL A 11 -19.51 3.95 -5.27
CA VAL A 11 -19.28 5.01 -6.28
C VAL A 11 -18.07 5.87 -5.94
N ARG A 12 -17.88 6.25 -4.66
CA ARG A 12 -16.72 7.04 -4.21
C ARG A 12 -15.40 6.26 -4.35
N VAL A 13 -15.43 4.93 -4.18
CA VAL A 13 -14.26 4.07 -4.45
C VAL A 13 -13.96 4.05 -5.94
N LEU A 14 -14.96 3.78 -6.78
CA LEU A 14 -14.80 3.61 -8.22
C LEU A 14 -14.39 4.89 -8.96
N SER A 15 -14.76 6.06 -8.44
CA SER A 15 -14.51 7.30 -9.15
C SER A 15 -14.09 8.44 -8.24
N LEU A 16 -13.16 9.24 -8.76
CA LEU A 16 -12.71 10.47 -8.12
C LEU A 16 -13.81 11.54 -8.11
N ASP A 17 -14.57 11.61 -9.20
CA ASP A 17 -15.53 12.68 -9.50
C ASP A 17 -16.98 12.16 -9.53
N GLY A 18 -17.23 10.96 -8.99
CA GLY A 18 -18.55 10.32 -9.00
C GLY A 18 -18.86 9.60 -10.32
N ARG A 19 -20.13 9.49 -10.72
CA ARG A 19 -20.49 8.67 -11.89
C ARG A 19 -20.13 9.38 -13.20
N SER A 20 -18.99 9.03 -13.79
CA SER A 20 -18.67 9.45 -15.15
C SER A 20 -19.52 8.67 -16.16
N ARG A 21 -19.98 9.34 -17.21
CA ARG A 21 -20.78 8.71 -18.28
C ARG A 21 -20.02 7.56 -18.95
N ALA A 22 -18.72 7.75 -19.20
CA ALA A 22 -17.86 6.75 -19.84
C ALA A 22 -17.77 5.44 -19.04
N TRP A 23 -17.68 5.50 -17.70
CA TRP A 23 -17.68 4.30 -16.87
C TRP A 23 -19.01 3.55 -16.94
N MET A 24 -20.13 4.28 -16.94
CA MET A 24 -21.47 3.67 -17.03
C MET A 24 -21.68 2.96 -18.37
N GLU A 25 -21.22 3.56 -19.48
CA GLU A 25 -21.31 2.97 -20.82
C GLU A 25 -20.49 1.66 -20.94
N ASP A 26 -19.25 1.64 -20.43
CA ASP A 26 -18.44 0.41 -20.41
C ASP A 26 -19.02 -0.65 -19.45
N PHE A 27 -19.64 -0.22 -18.35
CA PHE A 27 -20.31 -1.12 -17.43
C PHE A 27 -21.51 -1.82 -18.07
N GLU A 28 -22.37 -1.08 -18.78
CA GLU A 28 -23.51 -1.65 -19.51
C GLU A 28 -23.06 -2.71 -20.51
N ARG A 29 -21.90 -2.51 -21.13
CA ARG A 29 -21.27 -3.51 -22.02
C ARG A 29 -20.81 -4.75 -21.26
N LEU A 30 -20.14 -4.60 -20.11
CA LEU A 30 -19.80 -5.76 -19.26
C LEU A 30 -21.02 -6.52 -18.79
N GLN A 31 -22.11 -5.83 -18.46
CA GLN A 31 -23.38 -6.46 -18.06
C GLN A 31 -24.01 -7.25 -19.19
N SER A 32 -23.95 -6.74 -20.41
CA SER A 32 -24.47 -7.45 -21.59
C SER A 32 -23.59 -8.62 -22.04
N GLY A 33 -22.54 -8.94 -21.28
CA GLY A 33 -21.66 -10.07 -21.55
C GLY A 33 -20.55 -9.75 -22.55
N ASP A 34 -20.31 -8.46 -22.84
CA ASP A 34 -19.19 -8.02 -23.67
C ASP A 34 -17.86 -8.22 -22.92
N ARG A 35 -17.33 -9.44 -23.04
CA ARG A 35 -16.00 -9.81 -22.51
C ARG A 35 -14.86 -9.23 -23.35
N SER A 36 -15.17 -8.48 -24.41
CA SER A 36 -14.14 -7.86 -25.24
C SER A 36 -13.55 -6.62 -24.62
N LEU A 37 -14.04 -6.15 -23.45
CA LEU A 37 -13.42 -5.06 -22.68
C LEU A 37 -11.95 -5.39 -22.35
N THR A 38 -11.09 -4.89 -23.21
CA THR A 38 -9.63 -4.96 -23.16
C THR A 38 -9.12 -3.53 -23.17
N ARG A 39 -7.80 -3.33 -23.02
CA ARG A 39 -7.17 -2.02 -23.20
C ARG A 39 -7.60 -1.27 -24.49
N LYS A 40 -8.00 -2.00 -25.55
CA LYS A 40 -8.39 -1.40 -26.84
C LYS A 40 -9.86 -1.02 -26.94
N SER A 41 -10.70 -1.50 -26.03
CA SER A 41 -12.16 -1.40 -26.13
C SER A 41 -12.84 -0.91 -24.85
N ALA A 42 -12.19 -1.02 -23.70
CA ALA A 42 -12.57 -0.32 -22.47
C ALA A 42 -11.91 1.07 -22.49
N GLY A 43 -12.69 2.10 -22.19
CA GLY A 43 -12.16 3.46 -22.05
C GLY A 43 -11.17 3.55 -20.88
N GLU A 44 -10.19 4.45 -21.00
CA GLU A 44 -9.17 4.70 -19.96
C GLU A 44 -9.81 4.94 -18.57
N HIS A 45 -10.94 5.65 -18.52
CA HIS A 45 -11.67 5.94 -17.29
C HIS A 45 -12.18 4.67 -16.59
N SER A 46 -12.64 3.69 -17.35
CA SER A 46 -13.16 2.44 -16.80
C SER A 46 -12.05 1.58 -16.23
N ILE A 47 -10.89 1.55 -16.90
CA ILE A 47 -9.71 0.89 -16.37
C ILE A 47 -9.23 1.57 -15.08
N LYS A 48 -9.24 2.91 -15.02
CA LYS A 48 -8.93 3.66 -13.79
C LYS A 48 -9.89 3.31 -12.66
N SER A 49 -11.19 3.19 -12.92
CA SER A 49 -12.18 2.76 -11.92
C SER A 49 -11.91 1.36 -11.38
N MET A 50 -11.52 0.43 -12.25
CA MET A 50 -11.14 -0.94 -11.83
C MET A 50 -9.85 -0.95 -11.03
N GLN A 51 -8.83 -0.20 -11.45
CA GLN A 51 -7.59 -0.07 -10.69
C GLN A 51 -7.85 0.54 -9.31
N ARG A 52 -8.75 1.53 -9.19
CA ARG A 52 -9.16 2.10 -7.90
C ARG A 52 -9.78 1.04 -6.98
N LEU A 53 -10.72 0.24 -7.49
CA LEU A 53 -11.35 -0.85 -6.74
C LEU A 53 -10.31 -1.89 -6.28
N MET A 54 -9.41 -2.30 -7.17
CA MET A 54 -8.34 -3.25 -6.85
C MET A 54 -7.40 -2.72 -5.76
N ILE A 55 -6.99 -1.45 -5.86
CA ILE A 55 -6.15 -0.78 -4.86
C ILE A 55 -6.85 -0.71 -3.51
N PHE A 56 -8.13 -0.35 -3.50
CA PHE A 56 -8.96 -0.31 -2.30
C PHE A 56 -9.04 -1.69 -1.61
N LEU A 57 -9.07 -2.76 -2.41
CA LEU A 57 -9.04 -4.15 -1.94
C LEU A 57 -7.62 -4.68 -1.58
N GLY A 58 -6.57 -3.84 -1.69
CA GLY A 58 -5.21 -4.24 -1.34
C GLY A 58 -4.43 -4.95 -2.45
N TYR A 59 -4.83 -4.81 -3.71
CA TYR A 59 -4.14 -5.40 -4.87
C TYR A 59 -3.37 -4.35 -5.66
N SER A 60 -2.07 -4.62 -5.87
CA SER A 60 -1.22 -3.80 -6.75
C SER A 60 -1.63 -3.94 -8.22
N THR A 61 -1.51 -2.86 -8.98
CA THR A 61 -1.93 -2.76 -10.39
C THR A 61 -0.76 -2.52 -11.33
N ALA A 62 0.46 -2.27 -10.82
CA ALA A 62 1.66 -2.11 -11.65
C ALA A 62 2.55 -3.36 -11.65
N SER A 63 3.24 -3.60 -12.78
CA SER A 63 4.22 -4.69 -12.92
C SER A 63 5.42 -4.55 -11.97
N THR A 64 5.68 -3.33 -11.49
CA THR A 64 6.69 -3.02 -10.46
C THR A 64 6.24 -3.35 -9.04
N GLY A 65 5.00 -3.78 -8.84
CA GLY A 65 4.40 -3.96 -7.51
C GLY A 65 3.76 -2.71 -6.91
N ALA A 66 3.87 -1.56 -7.59
CA ALA A 66 3.22 -0.34 -7.13
C ALA A 66 1.69 -0.42 -7.27
N PHE A 67 1.01 0.33 -6.41
CA PHE A 67 -0.41 0.62 -6.50
C PHE A 67 -0.52 1.88 -7.36
N LEU A 68 -1.12 1.76 -8.55
CA LEU A 68 -1.08 2.77 -9.60
C LEU A 68 -2.43 2.86 -10.34
N ILE A 69 -2.86 4.08 -10.64
CA ILE A 69 -4.07 4.36 -11.42
C ILE A 69 -3.62 5.08 -12.69
N ASP A 70 -3.34 4.33 -13.74
CA ASP A 70 -2.82 4.85 -15.01
C ASP A 70 -3.75 4.62 -16.20
N GLY A 71 -4.86 3.89 -16.01
CA GLY A 71 -5.79 3.55 -17.09
C GLY A 71 -5.25 2.51 -18.05
N ASP A 72 -4.14 1.82 -17.72
CA ASP A 72 -3.58 0.73 -18.50
C ASP A 72 -3.92 -0.64 -17.88
N PHE A 73 -4.63 -1.48 -18.64
CA PHE A 73 -4.76 -2.90 -18.30
C PHE A 73 -3.49 -3.65 -18.71
N GLY A 74 -2.40 -3.35 -18.02
CA GLY A 74 -1.10 -3.99 -18.23
C GLY A 74 -0.92 -5.28 -17.43
N ARG A 75 0.29 -5.82 -17.49
CA ARG A 75 0.68 -7.05 -16.79
C ARG A 75 0.52 -7.01 -15.26
N GLY A 76 0.60 -5.82 -14.66
CA GLY A 76 0.36 -5.60 -13.24
C GLY A 76 -1.12 -5.77 -12.88
N THR A 77 -2.01 -5.09 -13.61
CA THR A 77 -3.46 -5.22 -13.49
C THR A 77 -3.88 -6.67 -13.72
N ASN A 78 -3.35 -7.32 -14.76
CA ASN A 78 -3.56 -8.75 -15.02
C ASN A 78 -3.20 -9.64 -13.82
N ARG A 79 -2.02 -9.43 -13.21
CA ARG A 79 -1.62 -10.15 -11.99
C ARG A 79 -2.62 -9.92 -10.86
N GLY A 80 -3.00 -8.68 -10.60
CA GLY A 80 -3.91 -8.36 -9.49
C GLY A 80 -5.27 -9.03 -9.66
N VAL A 81 -5.83 -9.06 -10.88
CA VAL A 81 -7.08 -9.78 -11.17
C VAL A 81 -6.91 -11.28 -10.96
N ALA A 82 -5.83 -11.87 -11.47
CA ALA A 82 -5.56 -13.30 -11.30
C ALA A 82 -5.34 -13.69 -9.82
N GLN A 83 -4.66 -12.84 -9.04
CA GLN A 83 -4.51 -13.01 -7.59
C GLN A 83 -5.87 -12.98 -6.90
N PHE A 84 -6.70 -11.98 -7.17
CA PHE A 84 -8.04 -11.87 -6.61
C PHE A 84 -8.89 -13.10 -6.93
N GLN A 85 -8.91 -13.52 -8.19
CA GLN A 85 -9.68 -14.70 -8.63
C GLN A 85 -9.25 -15.98 -7.91
N LEU A 86 -7.94 -16.19 -7.71
CA LEU A 86 -7.45 -17.37 -7.02
C LEU A 86 -7.73 -17.31 -5.52
N GLU A 87 -7.49 -16.16 -4.87
CA GLU A 87 -7.70 -15.95 -3.43
C GLU A 87 -9.18 -16.08 -3.04
N HIS A 88 -10.10 -15.69 -3.93
CA HIS A 88 -11.54 -15.76 -3.70
C HIS A 88 -12.20 -17.01 -4.33
N GLY A 89 -11.43 -17.94 -4.89
CA GLY A 89 -11.95 -19.19 -5.44
C GLY A 89 -12.85 -19.04 -6.69
N ILE A 90 -12.77 -17.92 -7.39
CA ILE A 90 -13.62 -17.57 -8.55
C ILE A 90 -13.19 -18.36 -9.79
N SER A 91 -11.87 -18.48 -10.01
CA SER A 91 -11.31 -19.14 -11.18
C SER A 91 -9.99 -19.80 -10.84
N ARG A 92 -9.76 -21.01 -11.38
CA ARG A 92 -8.51 -21.75 -11.29
C ARG A 92 -7.69 -21.72 -12.59
N LYS A 93 -8.09 -20.90 -13.57
CA LYS A 93 -7.39 -20.79 -14.87
C LYS A 93 -5.93 -20.39 -14.70
N VAL A 94 -5.65 -19.50 -13.76
CA VAL A 94 -4.27 -19.14 -13.38
C VAL A 94 -3.90 -19.94 -12.14
N PRO A 95 -2.99 -20.92 -12.24
CA PRO A 95 -2.58 -21.71 -11.09
C PRO A 95 -1.66 -20.92 -10.16
N ARG A 96 -1.64 -21.30 -8.88
CA ARG A 96 -0.79 -20.66 -7.84
C ARG A 96 0.68 -20.55 -8.25
N HIS A 97 1.26 -21.59 -8.85
CA HIS A 97 2.67 -21.57 -9.27
C HIS A 97 2.97 -20.51 -10.33
N ALA A 98 1.99 -20.15 -11.18
CA ALA A 98 2.14 -19.08 -12.14
C ALA A 98 2.15 -17.70 -11.45
N LEU A 99 1.35 -17.50 -10.40
CA LEU A 99 1.37 -16.28 -9.58
C LEU A 99 2.59 -16.16 -8.67
N CYS A 100 3.19 -17.29 -8.29
CA CYS A 100 4.38 -17.38 -7.46
C CYS A 100 5.64 -17.75 -8.25
N TYR A 101 5.72 -17.28 -9.51
CA TYR A 101 6.82 -17.60 -10.41
C TYR A 101 8.21 -17.32 -9.81
N PRO A 102 9.22 -18.18 -10.04
CA PRO A 102 10.57 -17.96 -9.52
C PRO A 102 11.19 -16.67 -10.05
N CYS A 103 11.58 -15.76 -9.16
CA CYS A 103 12.21 -14.50 -9.51
C CYS A 103 13.06 -13.91 -8.38
N HIS A 104 13.93 -12.97 -8.74
CA HIS A 104 14.67 -12.10 -7.83
C HIS A 104 14.13 -10.68 -7.92
N PHE A 105 14.50 -9.83 -6.96
CA PHE A 105 14.14 -8.41 -6.96
C PHE A 105 14.43 -7.71 -8.30
N SER A 106 15.59 -8.00 -8.91
CA SER A 106 16.03 -7.36 -10.15
C SER A 106 15.28 -7.80 -11.42
N ASN A 107 14.66 -8.99 -11.43
CA ASN A 107 14.02 -9.55 -12.63
C ASN A 107 12.52 -9.85 -12.45
N ALA A 108 11.94 -9.59 -11.27
CA ALA A 108 10.54 -9.86 -10.99
C ALA A 108 9.60 -9.21 -12.02
N ARG A 109 9.86 -7.96 -12.38
CA ARG A 109 9.09 -7.23 -13.41
C ARG A 109 9.15 -7.89 -14.78
N GLN A 110 10.32 -8.39 -15.19
CA GLN A 110 10.51 -9.04 -16.49
C GLN A 110 9.81 -10.40 -16.53
N ARG A 111 9.91 -11.18 -15.44
CA ARG A 111 9.34 -12.53 -15.35
C ARG A 111 7.83 -12.56 -15.13
N ILE A 112 7.17 -11.42 -14.92
CA ILE A 112 5.71 -11.32 -14.80
C ILE A 112 4.97 -11.86 -16.03
N VAL A 113 5.63 -11.95 -17.19
CA VAL A 113 5.11 -12.55 -18.42
C VAL A 113 4.68 -14.01 -18.27
N SER A 114 5.17 -14.70 -17.23
CA SER A 114 4.79 -16.08 -16.90
C SER A 114 3.33 -16.23 -16.44
N ILE A 115 2.67 -15.16 -16.00
CA ILE A 115 1.26 -15.20 -15.61
C ILE A 115 0.39 -15.22 -16.88
N PRO A 116 -0.49 -16.21 -17.11
CA PRO A 116 -1.40 -16.15 -18.26
C PRO A 116 -2.29 -14.89 -18.22
N ASP A 117 -2.73 -14.45 -19.40
CA ASP A 117 -3.73 -13.37 -19.45
C ASP A 117 -5.05 -13.85 -18.80
N THR A 118 -5.63 -12.99 -17.98
CA THR A 118 -6.91 -13.22 -17.32
C THR A 118 -7.94 -12.19 -17.77
N ILE A 119 -9.19 -12.61 -17.73
CA ILE A 119 -10.33 -11.78 -18.09
C ILE A 119 -10.96 -11.27 -16.80
N LEU A 120 -11.20 -9.95 -16.74
CA LEU A 120 -12.08 -9.35 -15.75
C LEU A 120 -13.52 -9.54 -16.22
N ASP A 121 -14.13 -10.68 -15.88
CA ASP A 121 -15.51 -10.97 -16.22
C ASP A 121 -16.50 -10.41 -15.18
N THR A 122 -17.78 -10.44 -15.53
CA THR A 122 -18.89 -9.99 -14.70
C THR A 122 -18.87 -10.66 -13.32
N THR A 123 -18.57 -11.96 -13.25
CA THR A 123 -18.46 -12.71 -11.99
C THR A 123 -17.35 -12.15 -11.09
N THR A 124 -16.18 -11.90 -11.66
CA THR A 124 -15.04 -11.33 -10.94
C THR A 124 -15.35 -9.92 -10.45
N LEU A 125 -15.96 -9.08 -11.29
CA LEU A 125 -16.35 -7.72 -10.92
C LEU A 125 -17.38 -7.70 -9.77
N VAL A 126 -18.43 -8.53 -9.84
CA VAL A 126 -19.41 -8.64 -8.74
C VAL A 126 -18.71 -9.03 -7.44
N ALA A 127 -17.84 -10.03 -7.47
CA ALA A 127 -17.12 -10.47 -6.29
C ALA A 127 -16.20 -9.39 -5.71
N MET A 128 -15.56 -8.56 -6.54
CA MET A 128 -14.77 -7.40 -6.10
C MET A 128 -15.65 -6.35 -5.42
N LEU A 129 -16.78 -5.98 -6.04
CA LEU A 129 -17.71 -4.99 -5.49
C LEU A 129 -18.31 -5.45 -4.15
N GLU A 130 -18.72 -6.72 -4.07
CA GLU A 130 -19.21 -7.30 -2.82
C GLU A 130 -18.13 -7.37 -1.75
N SER A 131 -16.88 -7.68 -2.12
CA SER A 131 -15.76 -7.70 -1.18
C SER A 131 -15.44 -6.30 -0.67
N ALA A 132 -15.57 -5.27 -1.52
CA ALA A 132 -15.41 -3.88 -1.09
C ALA A 132 -16.52 -3.47 -0.13
N ARG A 133 -17.79 -3.80 -0.43
CA ARG A 133 -18.93 -3.53 0.46
C ARG A 133 -18.77 -4.23 1.81
N ARG A 134 -18.48 -5.54 1.82
CA ARG A 134 -18.22 -6.28 3.06
C ARG A 134 -17.04 -5.71 3.85
N GLY A 135 -15.98 -5.30 3.15
CA GLY A 135 -14.82 -4.67 3.78
C GLY A 135 -15.21 -3.35 4.47
N ILE A 136 -16.05 -2.55 3.81
CA ILE A 136 -16.61 -1.31 4.38
C ILE A 136 -17.44 -1.61 5.63
N ASP A 137 -18.40 -2.54 5.52
CA ASP A 137 -19.31 -2.89 6.63
C ASP A 137 -18.57 -3.44 7.86
N ASN A 138 -17.48 -4.17 7.64
CA ASN A 138 -16.70 -4.82 8.71
C ASN A 138 -15.51 -3.98 9.20
N GLY A 139 -15.26 -2.79 8.63
CA GLY A 139 -14.05 -2.01 8.93
C GLY A 139 -12.74 -2.66 8.45
N GLU A 140 -12.81 -3.64 7.55
CA GLU A 140 -11.65 -4.30 6.94
C GLU A 140 -11.18 -3.55 5.68
N ILE A 141 -10.98 -2.24 5.86
CA ILE A 141 -10.55 -1.32 4.83
C ILE A 141 -9.08 -0.97 5.09
N ALA A 142 -8.30 -0.76 4.03
CA ALA A 142 -6.96 -0.24 4.16
C ALA A 142 -6.97 1.02 5.05
N PHE A 143 -6.20 0.97 6.14
CA PHE A 143 -6.06 2.05 7.11
C PHE A 143 -7.27 2.30 8.04
N GLY A 144 -8.16 1.31 8.19
CA GLY A 144 -9.13 1.21 9.28
C GLY A 144 -10.33 2.16 9.24
N ASP A 145 -10.33 3.13 8.33
CA ASP A 145 -11.42 4.10 8.14
C ASP A 145 -11.68 4.34 6.65
N PHE A 146 -12.96 4.47 6.28
CA PHE A 146 -13.37 4.61 4.89
C PHE A 146 -12.94 5.94 4.26
N ASP A 147 -13.10 7.04 4.98
CA ASP A 147 -12.76 8.37 4.49
C ASP A 147 -11.24 8.55 4.40
N GLU A 148 -10.49 7.96 5.33
CA GLU A 148 -9.02 7.87 5.27
C GLU A 148 -8.55 7.06 4.06
N ALA A 149 -9.14 5.88 3.83
CA ALA A 149 -8.83 5.06 2.66
C ALA A 149 -9.10 5.81 1.35
N LEU A 150 -10.25 6.50 1.26
CA LEU A 150 -10.61 7.32 0.12
C LEU A 150 -9.68 8.52 -0.06
N PHE A 151 -9.28 9.18 1.02
CA PHE A 151 -8.30 10.27 0.95
C PHE A 151 -7.03 9.78 0.25
N HIS A 152 -6.44 8.68 0.72
CA HIS A 152 -5.22 8.12 0.12
C HIS A 152 -5.40 7.67 -1.33
N LEU A 153 -6.51 6.99 -1.63
CA LEU A 153 -6.85 6.56 -2.99
C LEU A 153 -6.99 7.76 -3.94
N ASN A 154 -7.62 8.85 -3.49
CA ASN A 154 -7.82 10.05 -4.28
C ASN A 154 -6.52 10.82 -4.52
N GLN A 155 -5.66 10.93 -3.50
CA GLN A 155 -4.35 11.53 -3.63
C GLN A 155 -3.45 10.74 -4.59
N LEU A 156 -3.53 9.40 -4.54
CA LEU A 156 -2.82 8.52 -5.47
C LEU A 156 -3.28 8.72 -6.91
N HIS A 157 -4.59 8.78 -7.15
CA HIS A 157 -5.16 9.05 -8.48
C HIS A 157 -4.74 10.44 -9.00
N ARG A 158 -4.73 11.46 -8.14
CA ARG A 158 -4.33 12.83 -8.51
C ARG A 158 -2.82 13.01 -8.63
N HIS A 159 -2.01 11.99 -8.30
CA HIS A 159 -0.56 12.10 -8.15
C HIS A 159 -0.13 13.26 -7.22
N ARG A 160 -0.94 13.57 -6.19
CA ARG A 160 -0.70 14.68 -5.26
C ARG A 160 -0.20 14.16 -3.92
N TYR A 161 1.00 14.60 -3.54
CA TYR A 161 1.61 14.29 -2.26
C TYR A 161 1.52 15.46 -1.28
N LEU A 162 1.79 15.19 0.01
CA LEU A 162 1.73 16.20 1.06
C LEU A 162 3.08 16.89 1.28
N SER A 163 3.04 18.19 1.53
CA SER A 163 4.13 19.00 2.08
C SER A 163 4.41 18.62 3.54
N CYS A 164 5.56 19.05 4.09
CA CYS A 164 5.86 18.83 5.50
C CYS A 164 4.83 19.55 6.40
N ALA A 165 4.37 20.74 6.03
CA ALA A 165 3.31 21.44 6.77
C ALA A 165 1.99 20.67 6.79
N GLU A 166 1.58 20.07 5.67
CA GLU A 166 0.37 19.24 5.61
C GLU A 166 0.53 17.94 6.42
N ILE A 167 1.70 17.29 6.37
CA ILE A 167 2.02 16.09 7.18
C ILE A 167 1.98 16.44 8.67
N ALA A 168 2.63 17.53 9.10
CA ALA A 168 2.67 17.95 10.49
C ALA A 168 1.27 18.25 11.02
N ARG A 169 0.44 18.95 10.23
CA ARG A 169 -0.95 19.25 10.58
C ARG A 169 -1.80 17.99 10.70
N ARG A 170 -1.63 17.04 9.77
CA ARG A 170 -2.47 15.85 9.69
C ARG A 170 -2.10 14.77 10.70
N TYR A 171 -0.80 14.51 10.88
CA TYR A 171 -0.32 13.36 11.65
C TYR A 171 0.47 13.74 12.90
N GLY A 172 0.79 15.03 13.11
CA GLY A 172 1.71 15.44 14.19
C GLY A 172 1.22 15.09 15.60
N ALA A 173 -0.09 15.13 15.84
CA ALA A 173 -0.67 14.72 17.13
C ALA A 173 -0.49 13.21 17.38
N ASP A 174 -0.84 12.38 16.39
CA ASP A 174 -0.68 10.92 16.48
C ASP A 174 0.79 10.52 16.57
N VAL A 175 1.70 11.21 15.87
CA VAL A 175 3.15 10.98 15.98
C VAL A 175 3.62 11.26 17.40
N ARG A 176 3.25 12.41 17.99
CA ARG A 176 3.63 12.75 19.38
C ARG A 176 3.08 11.73 20.37
N SER A 177 1.82 11.35 20.22
CA SER A 177 1.21 10.31 21.06
C SER A 177 1.95 8.97 20.92
N SER A 178 2.31 8.57 19.70
CA SER A 178 2.98 7.30 19.44
C SER A 178 4.38 7.27 20.04
N VAL A 179 5.19 8.33 19.87
CA VAL A 179 6.54 8.35 20.46
C VAL A 179 6.51 8.43 21.98
N ALA A 180 5.50 9.06 22.58
CA ALA A 180 5.30 9.06 24.04
C ALA A 180 4.93 7.67 24.57
N GLU A 181 4.11 6.91 23.83
CA GLU A 181 3.81 5.51 24.14
C GLU A 181 5.08 4.66 24.13
N ILE A 182 5.91 4.79 23.08
CA ILE A 182 7.18 4.06 22.97
C ILE A 182 8.18 4.45 24.07
N ALA A 183 8.27 5.72 24.42
CA ALA A 183 9.11 6.16 25.54
C ALA A 183 8.69 5.51 26.86
N THR A 184 7.38 5.31 27.07
CA THR A 184 6.84 4.72 28.30
C THR A 184 6.93 3.19 28.30
N ALA A 185 6.58 2.55 27.19
CA ALA A 185 6.46 1.10 27.08
C ALA A 185 7.80 0.40 26.83
N ASP A 186 8.67 1.01 26.02
CA ASP A 186 9.90 0.38 25.52
C ASP A 186 11.19 1.04 26.05
N ASP A 187 11.08 2.11 26.85
CA ASP A 187 12.21 2.93 27.33
C ASP A 187 13.11 3.42 26.18
N VAL A 188 12.49 3.87 25.08
CA VAL A 188 13.18 4.43 23.91
C VAL A 188 12.67 5.83 23.62
N ALA A 189 13.52 6.84 23.82
CA ALA A 189 13.25 8.21 23.41
C ALA A 189 13.42 8.39 21.90
N ILE A 190 12.38 8.93 21.24
CA ILE A 190 12.38 9.22 19.81
C ILE A 190 11.87 10.66 19.60
N ALA A 191 12.66 11.51 18.96
CA ALA A 191 12.20 12.82 18.53
C ALA A 191 11.07 12.66 17.46
N PRO A 192 9.89 13.28 17.62
CA PRO A 192 8.77 13.17 16.68
C PRO A 192 9.14 13.43 15.21
N GLU A 193 10.11 14.31 14.98
CA GLU A 193 10.61 14.71 13.67
C GLU A 193 11.21 13.52 12.90
N TRP A 194 11.77 12.52 13.59
CA TRP A 194 12.26 11.29 12.92
C TRP A 194 11.12 10.52 12.26
N VAL A 195 10.01 10.32 12.97
CA VAL A 195 8.85 9.59 12.44
C VAL A 195 8.23 10.38 11.27
N MET A 196 8.06 11.70 11.41
CA MET A 196 7.54 12.53 10.32
C MET A 196 8.47 12.57 9.10
N ALA A 197 9.79 12.62 9.32
CA ALA A 197 10.79 12.60 8.24
C ALA A 197 10.77 11.27 7.48
N VAL A 198 10.62 10.14 8.19
CA VAL A 198 10.42 8.82 7.57
C VAL A 198 9.12 8.80 6.75
N ILE A 199 8.00 9.27 7.30
CA ILE A 199 6.73 9.36 6.56
C ILE A 199 6.88 10.20 5.28
N LYS A 200 7.56 11.34 5.37
CA LYS A 200 7.85 12.21 4.23
C LYS A 200 8.70 11.50 3.18
N GLN A 201 9.73 10.79 3.61
CA GLN A 201 10.66 10.08 2.73
C GLN A 201 10.01 8.90 2.00
N GLU A 202 9.25 8.09 2.72
CA GLU A 202 8.75 6.81 2.20
C GLU A 202 7.47 6.99 1.37
N THR A 203 6.56 7.84 1.82
CA THR A 203 5.22 7.98 1.23
C THR A 203 4.83 9.40 0.88
N SER A 204 5.62 10.41 1.29
CA SER A 204 5.23 11.81 1.18
C SER A 204 3.84 12.08 1.78
N GLY A 205 3.51 11.38 2.88
CA GLY A 205 2.25 11.54 3.61
C GLY A 205 1.01 10.90 2.97
N VAL A 206 1.15 10.18 1.85
CA VAL A 206 0.05 9.48 1.16
C VAL A 206 0.35 8.00 1.14
N VAL A 207 -0.43 7.19 1.86
CA VAL A 207 -0.18 5.76 1.91
C VAL A 207 -0.31 5.14 0.52
N ARG A 208 0.73 4.39 0.15
CA ARG A 208 0.83 3.66 -1.11
C ARG A 208 1.56 2.34 -0.86
N PRO A 209 0.84 1.25 -0.54
CA PRO A 209 1.50 -0.02 -0.32
C PRO A 209 2.32 -0.41 -1.56
N ARG A 210 3.35 -1.24 -1.37
CA ARG A 210 4.12 -1.80 -2.49
C ARG A 210 4.19 -3.30 -2.35
N PHE A 211 3.80 -4.01 -3.39
CA PHE A 211 3.84 -5.46 -3.42
C PHE A 211 5.18 -5.98 -3.97
N GLU A 212 5.91 -6.73 -3.16
CA GLU A 212 7.20 -7.30 -3.51
C GLU A 212 7.05 -8.74 -4.00
N GLN A 213 6.88 -8.91 -5.32
CA GLN A 213 6.69 -10.22 -5.95
C GLN A 213 7.75 -11.25 -5.55
N HIS A 214 9.02 -10.86 -5.48
CA HIS A 214 10.12 -11.76 -5.12
C HIS A 214 10.00 -12.28 -3.68
N LYS A 215 9.33 -11.55 -2.78
CA LYS A 215 8.99 -12.02 -1.43
C LYS A 215 7.86 -13.04 -1.49
N LEU A 216 6.81 -12.78 -2.29
CA LEU A 216 5.70 -13.73 -2.47
C LEU A 216 6.21 -15.08 -2.96
N SER A 217 7.01 -15.08 -4.03
CA SER A 217 7.56 -16.30 -4.61
C SER A 217 8.42 -17.07 -3.60
N ARG A 218 9.26 -16.37 -2.84
CA ARG A 218 10.12 -16.97 -1.80
C ARG A 218 9.33 -17.53 -0.62
N PHE A 219 8.30 -16.82 -0.15
CA PHE A 219 7.45 -17.34 0.92
C PHE A 219 6.63 -18.54 0.45
N ASN A 220 6.12 -18.51 -0.78
CA ASN A 220 5.41 -19.65 -1.35
C ASN A 220 6.29 -20.89 -1.49
N GLU A 221 7.55 -20.72 -1.86
CA GLU A 221 8.51 -21.84 -1.94
C GLU A 221 8.76 -22.48 -0.56
N ARG A 222 8.88 -21.65 0.49
CA ARG A 222 9.13 -22.11 1.86
C ARG A 222 7.89 -22.67 2.56
N GLU A 223 6.73 -22.09 2.25
CA GLU A 223 5.47 -22.33 2.94
C GLU A 223 4.32 -22.54 1.92
N PRO A 224 4.39 -23.57 1.04
CA PRO A 224 3.43 -23.73 -0.06
C PRO A 224 1.99 -23.98 0.39
N GLY A 225 1.80 -24.50 1.61
CA GLY A 225 0.49 -24.72 2.22
C GLY A 225 -0.19 -23.47 2.78
N THR A 226 0.54 -22.36 2.96
CA THR A 226 -0.02 -21.13 3.53
C THR A 226 -0.96 -20.45 2.54
N ASN A 227 -2.09 -19.92 3.03
CA ASN A 227 -3.05 -19.16 2.23
C ASN A 227 -2.34 -18.06 1.42
N LEU A 228 -2.65 -17.95 0.13
CA LEU A 228 -1.93 -17.03 -0.77
C LEU A 228 -2.11 -15.56 -0.37
N GLY A 229 -3.30 -15.19 0.10
CA GLY A 229 -3.58 -13.85 0.61
C GLY A 229 -2.69 -13.50 1.80
N GLU A 230 -2.49 -14.42 2.74
CA GLU A 230 -1.54 -14.21 3.86
C GLU A 230 -0.11 -13.96 3.35
N LEU A 231 0.36 -14.77 2.40
CA LEU A 231 1.68 -14.55 1.80
C LEU A 231 1.77 -13.22 1.04
N ARG A 232 0.68 -12.80 0.39
CA ARG A 232 0.60 -11.50 -0.30
C ARG A 232 0.74 -10.35 0.69
N HIS A 233 -0.02 -10.34 1.79
CA HIS A 233 0.09 -9.29 2.82
C HIS A 233 1.48 -9.24 3.44
N ARG A 234 2.09 -10.40 3.75
CA ARG A 234 3.49 -10.47 4.22
C ARG A 234 4.49 -9.90 3.22
N SER A 235 4.16 -9.94 1.93
CA SER A 235 5.00 -9.48 0.83
C SER A 235 4.79 -8.01 0.46
N MET A 236 3.98 -7.26 1.21
CA MET A 236 3.72 -5.85 0.96
C MET A 236 4.52 -4.96 1.91
N SER A 237 5.03 -3.82 1.46
CA SER A 237 5.31 -2.69 2.35
C SER A 237 4.01 -1.94 2.63
N ILE A 238 3.74 -1.66 3.91
CA ILE A 238 2.44 -1.22 4.41
C ILE A 238 2.59 0.13 5.14
N GLY A 239 1.56 0.96 5.03
CA GLY A 239 1.44 2.19 5.82
C GLY A 239 2.32 3.35 5.36
N LEU A 240 2.27 4.43 6.15
CA LEU A 240 2.98 5.70 5.88
C LEU A 240 4.51 5.56 5.91
N GLY A 241 5.04 4.58 6.64
CA GLY A 241 6.48 4.28 6.69
C GLY A 241 6.92 3.14 5.77
N GLN A 242 6.04 2.51 4.99
CA GLN A 242 6.40 1.37 4.13
C GLN A 242 7.05 0.20 4.90
N ILE A 243 6.55 -0.10 6.10
CA ILE A 243 7.05 -1.24 6.88
C ILE A 243 6.63 -2.53 6.19
N MET A 244 7.58 -3.44 5.94
CA MET A 244 7.27 -4.71 5.30
C MET A 244 6.33 -5.56 6.17
N GLY A 245 5.30 -6.13 5.55
CA GLY A 245 4.24 -6.89 6.22
C GLY A 245 4.76 -8.11 6.96
N TYR A 246 5.86 -8.75 6.52
CA TYR A 246 6.50 -9.82 7.29
C TYR A 246 7.14 -9.36 8.62
N HIS A 247 7.14 -8.06 8.92
CA HIS A 247 7.50 -7.51 10.23
C HIS A 247 6.30 -7.28 11.17
N TYR A 248 5.08 -7.70 10.80
CA TYR A 248 3.86 -7.46 11.57
C TYR A 248 4.03 -7.74 13.07
N GLU A 249 4.56 -8.91 13.43
CA GLU A 249 4.76 -9.32 14.83
C GLU A 249 5.76 -8.41 15.55
N ARG A 250 6.84 -8.02 14.87
CA ARG A 250 7.90 -7.17 15.44
C ARG A 250 7.43 -5.74 15.73
N VAL A 251 6.40 -5.28 15.04
CA VAL A 251 5.77 -3.97 15.29
C VAL A 251 4.47 -4.10 16.10
N GLY A 252 4.15 -5.30 16.60
CA GLY A 252 3.01 -5.55 17.47
C GLY A 252 1.65 -5.61 16.77
N ALA A 253 1.61 -5.82 15.46
CA ALA A 253 0.38 -6.13 14.74
C ALA A 253 0.06 -7.65 14.88
N PRO A 254 -1.22 -8.07 14.94
CA PRO A 254 -1.56 -9.50 15.06
C PRO A 254 -1.22 -10.34 13.82
N THR A 255 -1.44 -9.77 12.63
CA THR A 255 -1.15 -10.40 11.33
C THR A 255 -0.74 -9.34 10.32
N ALA A 256 -0.13 -9.74 9.20
CA ALA A 256 0.16 -8.80 8.10
C ALA A 256 -1.12 -8.21 7.49
N ARG A 257 -2.23 -8.96 7.49
CA ARG A 257 -3.55 -8.46 7.07
C ARG A 257 -4.08 -7.40 8.03
N SER A 258 -4.06 -7.67 9.33
CA SER A 258 -4.46 -6.70 10.36
C SER A 258 -3.61 -5.44 10.28
N MET A 259 -2.31 -5.59 10.02
CA MET A 259 -1.41 -4.46 9.79
C MET A 259 -1.83 -3.59 8.61
N LEU A 260 -2.32 -4.15 7.49
CA LEU A 260 -2.84 -3.35 6.36
C LEU A 260 -4.11 -2.56 6.73
N PHE A 261 -4.96 -3.14 7.57
CA PHE A 261 -6.26 -2.57 7.95
C PHE A 261 -6.24 -1.77 9.25
N SER A 262 -5.08 -1.64 9.92
CA SER A 262 -5.01 -0.87 11.15
C SER A 262 -5.20 0.63 10.87
N PRO A 263 -5.91 1.38 11.73
CA PRO A 263 -6.04 2.84 11.64
C PRO A 263 -4.72 3.57 11.39
N ILE A 264 -4.78 4.77 10.78
CA ILE A 264 -3.57 5.59 10.50
C ILE A 264 -2.71 5.81 11.75
N ARG A 265 -3.33 6.02 12.91
CA ARG A 265 -2.61 6.12 14.19
C ARG A 265 -1.72 4.89 14.43
N ASP A 266 -2.25 3.69 14.24
CA ASP A 266 -1.50 2.45 14.43
C ASP A 266 -0.42 2.29 13.35
N GLN A 267 -0.68 2.74 12.12
CA GLN A 267 0.36 2.79 11.07
C GLN A 267 1.55 3.64 11.51
N ILE A 268 1.30 4.79 12.14
CA ILE A 268 2.33 5.69 12.68
C ILE A 268 3.08 5.02 13.83
N LEU A 269 2.34 4.36 14.73
CA LEU A 269 2.91 3.60 15.83
C LEU A 269 3.83 2.48 15.34
N TYR A 270 3.47 1.77 14.26
CA TYR A 270 4.34 0.76 13.64
C TYR A 270 5.65 1.35 13.12
N VAL A 271 5.65 2.58 12.61
CA VAL A 271 6.89 3.28 12.24
C VAL A 271 7.76 3.54 13.47
N ALA A 272 7.16 4.07 14.55
CA ALA A 272 7.88 4.36 15.79
C ALA A 272 8.47 3.07 16.42
N ARG A 273 7.67 1.99 16.50
CA ARG A 273 8.13 0.66 16.96
C ARG A 273 9.27 0.14 16.10
N PHE A 274 9.16 0.24 14.77
CA PHE A 274 10.21 -0.23 13.88
C PHE A 274 11.54 0.51 14.08
N LEU A 275 11.50 1.83 14.34
CA LEU A 275 12.69 2.61 14.71
C LEU A 275 13.24 2.18 16.07
N ALA A 276 12.38 1.94 17.07
CA ALA A 276 12.78 1.52 18.42
C ALA A 276 13.51 0.17 18.48
N LEU A 277 13.23 -0.73 17.53
CA LEU A 277 13.95 -2.00 17.34
C LEU A 277 15.44 -1.79 16.99
N GLY A 278 15.79 -0.63 16.45
CA GLY A 278 17.14 -0.30 16.00
C GLY A 278 18.07 0.08 17.14
N ARG A 279 18.60 -0.90 17.87
CA ARG A 279 19.55 -0.66 18.98
C ARG A 279 20.73 0.26 18.62
N SER A 280 21.27 0.13 17.40
CA SER A 280 22.39 0.93 16.91
C SER A 280 22.04 2.38 16.57
N ILE A 281 20.76 2.74 16.53
CA ILE A 281 20.31 4.10 16.17
C ILE A 281 19.61 4.81 17.34
N ARG A 282 19.43 4.15 18.50
CA ARG A 282 18.68 4.72 19.65
C ARG A 282 19.24 6.06 20.12
N THR A 283 20.56 6.19 20.20
CA THR A 283 21.20 7.45 20.58
C THR A 283 20.91 8.56 19.57
N SER A 284 20.95 8.26 18.27
CA SER A 284 20.58 9.19 17.21
C SER A 284 19.10 9.60 17.26
N LEU A 285 18.20 8.67 17.59
CA LEU A 285 16.76 8.94 17.67
C LEU A 285 16.39 9.90 18.82
N ALA A 286 17.15 9.88 19.92
CA ALA A 286 16.91 10.71 21.10
C ALA A 286 17.46 12.15 20.97
N LYS A 287 18.40 12.39 20.03
CA LYS A 287 19.08 13.69 19.92
C LYS A 287 18.11 14.80 19.52
N ARG A 288 18.18 15.91 20.26
CA ARG A 288 17.55 17.17 19.87
C ARG A 288 18.29 17.84 18.72
N ASP A 289 19.56 17.60 18.49
CA ASP A 289 20.26 18.17 17.33
C ASP A 289 21.17 17.10 16.69
N PRO A 290 20.59 16.19 15.88
CA PRO A 290 21.35 15.13 15.23
C PRO A 290 22.25 15.70 14.12
N ASP A 291 23.44 15.12 14.00
CA ASP A 291 24.43 15.47 12.99
C ASP A 291 24.35 14.54 11.76
N GLY A 292 25.25 14.74 10.79
CA GLY A 292 25.29 13.93 9.56
C GLY A 292 25.51 12.44 9.82
N GLU A 293 26.24 12.06 10.88
CA GLU A 293 26.48 10.66 11.21
C GLU A 293 25.20 10.01 11.74
N ASP A 294 24.40 10.72 12.53
CA ASP A 294 23.10 10.26 13.00
C ASP A 294 22.15 9.98 11.82
N PHE A 295 22.05 10.91 10.86
CA PHE A 295 21.23 10.72 9.66
C PHE A 295 21.70 9.53 8.82
N ALA A 296 23.01 9.37 8.66
CA ALA A 296 23.60 8.21 7.98
C ALA A 296 23.25 6.89 8.68
N ARG A 297 23.34 6.82 10.01
CA ARG A 297 22.99 5.62 10.80
C ARG A 297 21.51 5.26 10.64
N VAL A 298 20.61 6.25 10.77
CA VAL A 298 19.16 6.03 10.63
C VAL A 298 18.79 5.64 9.20
N ALA A 299 19.31 6.34 8.18
CA ALA A 299 19.05 6.02 6.78
C ALA A 299 19.58 4.63 6.39
N ARG A 300 20.76 4.24 6.88
CA ARG A 300 21.30 2.88 6.66
C ARG A 300 20.41 1.81 7.30
N TYR A 301 19.93 2.05 8.53
CA TYR A 301 19.03 1.11 9.20
C TYR A 301 17.71 0.95 8.44
N TYR A 302 17.12 2.05 7.98
CA TYR A 302 15.79 2.05 7.38
C TYR A 302 15.79 1.63 5.89
N ASN A 303 16.69 2.20 5.09
CA ASN A 303 16.74 2.01 3.64
C ASN A 303 17.81 0.98 3.20
N GLY A 304 18.65 0.51 4.11
CA GLY A 304 19.66 -0.51 3.88
C GLY A 304 21.04 0.03 3.48
N PRO A 305 22.00 -0.87 3.19
CA PRO A 305 23.42 -0.50 3.05
C PRO A 305 23.72 0.42 1.85
N LYS A 306 22.84 0.49 0.85
CA LYS A 306 22.97 1.34 -0.34
C LYS A 306 22.30 2.71 -0.18
N TYR A 307 21.98 3.12 1.05
CA TYR A 307 21.21 4.34 1.31
C TYR A 307 21.85 5.60 0.67
N ALA A 308 23.18 5.73 0.76
CA ALA A 308 23.92 6.89 0.27
C ALA A 308 23.82 7.08 -1.25
N ASN A 309 23.73 5.99 -2.03
CA ASN A 309 23.57 6.05 -3.49
C ASN A 309 22.27 6.74 -3.93
N HIS A 310 21.32 6.89 -3.00
CA HIS A 310 20.02 7.50 -3.22
C HIS A 310 19.81 8.73 -2.32
N PHE A 311 20.88 9.27 -1.71
CA PHE A 311 20.85 10.46 -0.85
C PHE A 311 19.75 10.41 0.22
N TYR A 312 19.53 9.22 0.80
CA TYR A 312 18.46 9.02 1.79
C TYR A 312 18.75 9.75 3.10
N ASP A 313 20.00 9.74 3.55
CA ASP A 313 20.50 10.49 4.70
C ASP A 313 20.34 12.00 4.53
N GLU A 314 20.77 12.56 3.41
CA GLU A 314 20.65 14.00 3.14
C GLU A 314 19.19 14.46 3.09
N ARG A 315 18.32 13.67 2.45
CA ARG A 315 16.88 13.94 2.40
C ARG A 315 16.25 13.84 3.78
N LEU A 316 16.58 12.79 4.54
CA LEU A 316 16.10 12.62 5.90
C LEU A 316 16.51 13.80 6.79
N ALA A 317 17.76 14.27 6.67
CA ALA A 317 18.27 15.44 7.36
C ALA A 317 17.50 16.72 7.00
N ARG A 318 17.20 16.91 5.72
CA ARG A 318 16.38 18.03 5.25
C ARG A 318 14.98 17.99 5.86
N TRP A 319 14.28 16.85 5.77
CA TRP A 319 12.91 16.73 6.29
C TRP A 319 12.84 16.91 7.79
N PHE A 320 13.78 16.30 8.52
CA PHE A 320 13.86 16.43 9.96
C PHE A 320 14.01 17.90 10.39
N ARG A 321 14.91 18.67 9.74
CA ARG A 321 15.06 20.11 10.01
C ARG A 321 13.79 20.90 9.68
N GLU A 322 13.13 20.59 8.58
CA GLU A 322 11.88 21.25 8.19
C GLU A 322 10.76 21.01 9.23
N PHE A 323 10.62 19.77 9.73
CA PHE A 323 9.66 19.47 10.79
C PHE A 323 10.01 20.13 12.13
N ARG A 324 11.29 20.26 12.46
CA ARG A 324 11.73 21.01 13.64
C ARG A 324 11.36 22.49 13.54
N LEU A 325 11.55 23.10 12.37
CA LEU A 325 11.16 24.50 12.13
C LEU A 325 9.64 24.70 12.25
N LEU A 326 8.84 23.71 11.84
CA LEU A 326 7.38 23.78 11.97
C LEU A 326 6.86 23.52 13.40
N ALA A 327 7.70 22.98 14.28
CA ALA A 327 7.35 22.68 15.66
C ALA A 327 7.75 23.78 16.65
N GLY A 328 8.69 24.66 16.27
CA GLY A 328 9.08 25.87 17.00
C GLY A 328 8.23 27.06 16.61
#